data_AF-X1JFX4-F1
#
_entry.id   AF-X1JFX4-F1
#
_cell.length_a   1.000
_cell.length_b   1.000
_cell.length_c   1.000
_cell.angle_alpha   90.00
_cell.angle_beta   90.00
_cell.angle_gamma   90.00
#
_symmetry.space_group_name_H-M   'P 1'
#
loop_
_entity.id
_entity.type
_entity.pdbx_description
1 polymer ?
#
loop_
_entity_poly.entity_id
_entity_poly.type
_entity_poly.pdbx_seq_one_letter_code
_entity_poly.pdbx_strand_id
1 'polypeptide(L)'
;VDILHADVIEEDALKFGVKRSASYYGINAFIHRLGIIITMLTIWVVFSGTGWDKTYTPVTSDPALTIIGLKVLIFVFPAIALTIGIVTMKFYTLHGEKLERIREELKQYPELMPK
;
A
#
# COMPACT_ATOMS: atom_id res chain seq x y z
N VAL A 1 3.87 -4.91 -6.33
CA VAL A 1 3.31 -3.56 -6.56
C VAL A 1 3.86 -3.00 -7.86
N ASP A 2 5.17 -3.13 -8.08
CA ASP A 2 5.86 -2.54 -9.24
C ASP A 2 5.30 -2.94 -10.61
N ILE A 3 4.84 -4.18 -10.79
CA ILE A 3 4.24 -4.62 -12.07
C ILE A 3 2.93 -3.89 -12.35
N LEU A 4 1.98 -3.91 -11.40
CA LEU A 4 0.68 -3.24 -11.54
C LEU A 4 0.83 -1.73 -11.72
N HIS A 5 1.83 -1.15 -11.07
CA HIS A 5 2.15 0.27 -11.14
C HIS A 5 2.80 0.62 -12.50
N ALA A 6 3.67 -0.25 -13.02
CA ALA A 6 4.22 -0.12 -14.36
C ALA A 6 3.13 -0.20 -15.43
N ASP A 7 2.19 -1.14 -15.31
CA ASP A 7 1.11 -1.28 -16.29
C ASP A 7 0.22 -0.01 -16.35
N VAL A 8 0.01 0.69 -15.23
CA VAL A 8 -0.71 1.99 -15.19
C VAL A 8 0.10 3.12 -15.80
N ILE A 9 1.41 3.18 -15.54
CA ILE A 9 2.32 4.16 -16.16
C ILE A 9 2.34 3.97 -17.69
N GLU A 10 2.30 2.73 -18.13
CA GLU A 10 2.24 2.33 -19.54
C GLU A 10 0.93 2.76 -20.21
N GLU A 11 -0.22 2.51 -19.59
CA GLU A 11 -1.51 3.01 -20.06
C GLU A 11 -1.54 4.55 -20.17
N ASP A 12 -1.01 5.26 -19.16
CA ASP A 12 -0.91 6.72 -19.17
C ASP A 12 0.02 7.24 -20.28
N ALA A 13 1.17 6.57 -20.47
CA ALA A 13 2.12 6.93 -21.51
C ALA A 13 1.52 6.77 -22.92
N LEU A 14 0.75 5.71 -23.17
CA LEU A 14 0.02 5.53 -24.44
C LEU A 14 -1.03 6.64 -24.66
N LYS A 15 -1.73 7.03 -23.61
CA LYS A 15 -2.80 8.03 -23.70
C LYS A 15 -2.28 9.45 -23.96
N PHE A 16 -1.13 9.80 -23.42
CA PHE A 16 -0.59 11.17 -23.48
C PHE A 16 0.70 11.31 -24.29
N GLY A 17 1.25 10.21 -24.82
CA GLY A 17 2.47 10.18 -25.63
C GLY A 17 3.76 10.52 -24.85
N VAL A 18 3.68 10.66 -23.52
CA VAL A 18 4.82 11.02 -22.67
C VAL A 18 4.82 10.12 -21.43
N LYS A 19 5.97 9.49 -21.18
CA LYS A 19 6.15 8.62 -20.02
C LYS A 19 6.45 9.43 -18.76
N ARG A 20 5.59 9.30 -17.74
CA ARG A 20 5.67 10.07 -16.48
C ARG A 20 6.10 9.22 -15.27
N SER A 21 6.96 8.23 -15.47
CA SER A 21 7.34 7.26 -14.41
C SER A 21 7.78 7.93 -13.11
N ALA A 22 8.60 8.98 -13.19
CA ALA A 22 9.13 9.68 -12.00
C ALA A 22 8.01 10.28 -11.13
N SER A 23 6.97 10.84 -11.74
CA SER A 23 5.82 11.41 -11.03
C SER A 23 5.02 10.33 -10.31
N TYR A 24 4.75 9.21 -10.98
CA TYR A 24 4.05 8.07 -10.38
C TYR A 24 4.84 7.48 -9.21
N TYR A 25 6.15 7.23 -9.38
CA TYR A 25 6.99 6.73 -8.27
C TYR A 25 7.13 7.73 -7.12
N GLY A 26 7.17 9.03 -7.41
CA GLY A 26 7.19 10.10 -6.40
C GLY A 26 5.91 10.09 -5.55
N ILE A 27 4.74 9.97 -6.18
CA ILE A 27 3.45 9.84 -5.49
C ILE A 27 3.41 8.56 -4.67
N ASN A 28 3.85 7.42 -5.23
CA ASN A 28 3.89 6.16 -4.50
C ASN A 28 4.76 6.27 -3.22
N ALA A 29 5.94 6.88 -3.32
CA ALA A 29 6.81 7.13 -2.18
C ALA A 29 6.15 8.04 -1.13
N PHE A 30 5.39 9.06 -1.57
CA PHE A 30 4.61 9.92 -0.67
C PHE A 30 3.51 9.15 0.06
N ILE A 31 2.73 8.32 -0.66
CA ILE A 31 1.67 7.48 -0.07
C ILE A 31 2.26 6.49 0.96
N HIS A 32 3.43 5.90 0.68
CA HIS A 32 4.11 5.04 1.65
C HIS A 32 4.44 5.76 2.97
N ARG A 33 4.78 7.05 2.93
CA ARG A 33 5.01 7.83 4.16
C ARG A 33 3.75 7.97 5.01
N LEU A 34 2.59 8.16 4.37
CA LEU A 34 1.32 8.17 5.08
C LEU A 34 1.03 6.82 5.74
N GLY A 35 1.38 5.70 5.09
CA GLY A 35 1.29 4.36 5.67
C GLY A 35 2.13 4.19 6.95
N ILE A 36 3.34 4.74 6.98
CA ILE A 36 4.19 4.74 8.17
C ILE A 36 3.53 5.54 9.30
N ILE A 37 2.99 6.72 8.99
CA ILE A 37 2.29 7.56 9.97
C ILE A 37 1.09 6.82 10.57
N ILE A 38 0.26 6.18 9.74
CA ILE A 38 -0.89 5.37 10.20
C ILE A 38 -0.43 4.22 11.10
N THR A 39 0.68 3.57 10.77
CA THR A 39 1.25 2.49 11.59
C THR A 39 1.67 3.00 12.98
N MET A 40 2.35 4.15 13.03
CA MET A 40 2.73 4.78 14.30
C MET A 40 1.51 5.19 15.13
N LEU A 41 0.49 5.77 14.50
CA LEU A 41 -0.77 6.12 15.18
C LEU A 41 -1.47 4.89 15.74
N THR A 42 -1.46 3.78 15.00
CA THR A 42 -2.06 2.52 15.43
C THR A 42 -1.37 1.98 16.69
N ILE A 43 -0.03 2.00 16.72
CA ILE A 43 0.76 1.61 17.90
C ILE A 43 0.42 2.52 19.08
N TRP A 44 0.39 3.84 18.86
CA TRP A 44 0.04 4.81 19.90
C TRP A 44 -1.35 4.56 20.48
N VAL A 45 -2.37 4.35 19.63
CA VAL A 45 -3.75 4.06 20.08
C VAL A 45 -3.77 2.81 20.96
N VAL A 46 -3.15 1.71 20.53
CA VAL A 46 -3.16 0.47 21.30
C VAL A 46 -2.44 0.64 22.63
N PHE A 47 -1.25 1.24 22.63
CA PHE A 47 -0.46 1.41 23.86
C PHE A 47 -1.08 2.42 24.83
N SER A 48 -1.82 3.40 24.34
CA SER A 48 -2.62 4.29 25.19
C SER A 48 -3.75 3.55 25.92
N GLY A 49 -4.34 2.54 25.29
CA GLY A 49 -5.41 1.71 25.87
C GLY A 49 -4.92 0.59 26.79
N THR A 50 -3.65 0.16 26.68
CA THR A 50 -3.08 -0.94 27.49
C THR A 50 -2.25 -0.47 28.69
N GLY A 51 -2.18 0.84 28.95
CA GLY A 51 -1.41 1.41 30.07
C GLY A 51 0.11 1.51 29.82
N TRP A 52 0.53 1.40 28.55
CA TRP A 52 1.94 1.53 28.13
C TRP A 52 2.32 2.98 27.77
N ASP A 53 1.39 3.92 27.93
CA ASP A 53 1.44 5.29 27.44
C ASP A 53 2.60 6.14 27.98
N LYS A 54 3.02 5.91 29.23
CA LYS A 54 4.01 6.77 29.91
C LYS A 54 5.45 6.26 29.85
N THR A 55 5.66 4.96 29.89
CA THR A 55 7.00 4.37 30.05
C THR A 55 7.35 3.32 29.02
N TYR A 56 6.42 2.91 28.14
CA TYR A 56 6.58 1.76 27.24
C TYR A 56 7.05 0.47 27.97
N THR A 57 6.89 0.42 29.29
CA THR A 57 7.19 -0.75 30.11
C THR A 57 5.91 -1.54 30.30
N PRO A 58 5.96 -2.88 30.23
CA PRO A 58 4.80 -3.72 30.46
C PRO A 58 4.16 -3.42 31.82
N VAL A 59 2.86 -3.15 31.82
CA VAL A 59 2.07 -3.09 33.04
C VAL A 59 1.95 -4.52 33.59
N THR A 60 2.77 -4.85 34.59
CA THR A 60 2.82 -6.19 35.19
C THR A 60 1.56 -6.55 35.97
N SER A 61 0.72 -5.58 36.30
CA SER A 61 -0.54 -5.80 37.02
C SER A 61 -1.64 -6.40 36.13
N ASP A 62 -1.54 -6.31 34.80
CA ASP A 62 -2.47 -7.00 33.88
C ASP A 62 -1.73 -7.55 32.64
N PRO A 63 -1.11 -8.74 32.75
CA PRO A 63 -0.45 -9.41 31.64
C PRO A 63 -1.41 -9.78 30.50
N ALA A 64 -2.69 -10.02 30.79
CA ALA A 64 -3.67 -10.42 29.79
C ALA A 64 -4.00 -9.27 28.84
N LEU A 65 -4.21 -8.07 29.39
CA LEU A 65 -4.43 -6.85 28.60
C LEU A 65 -3.25 -6.53 27.68
N THR A 66 -2.02 -6.69 28.19
CA THR A 66 -0.79 -6.51 27.41
C THR A 66 -0.71 -7.48 26.23
N ILE A 67 -0.96 -8.77 26.46
CA ILE A 67 -0.93 -9.80 25.41
C ILE A 67 -2.00 -9.52 24.35
N ILE A 68 -3.20 -9.10 24.76
CA ILE A 68 -4.28 -8.76 23.83
C ILE A 68 -3.88 -7.57 22.95
N GLY A 69 -3.32 -6.50 23.52
CA GLY A 69 -2.86 -5.34 22.74
C GLY A 69 -1.85 -5.72 21.65
N LEU A 70 -0.86 -6.54 21.98
CA LEU A 70 0.12 -7.03 21.01
C LEU A 70 -0.52 -7.91 19.93
N LYS A 71 -1.44 -8.80 20.29
CA LYS A 71 -2.17 -9.63 19.32
C LYS A 71 -3.01 -8.79 18.36
N VAL A 72 -3.64 -7.72 18.86
CA VAL A 72 -4.40 -6.77 18.03
C VAL A 72 -3.50 -6.07 17.03
N LEU A 73 -2.31 -5.61 17.44
CA LEU A 73 -1.32 -4.99 16.55
C LEU A 73 -0.81 -5.93 15.46
N ILE A 74 -0.55 -7.19 15.81
CA ILE A 74 0.03 -8.17 14.89
C ILE A 74 -1.02 -8.74 13.92
N PHE A 75 -2.27 -8.87 14.35
CA PHE A 75 -3.30 -9.56 13.57
C PHE A 75 -4.42 -8.64 13.08
N VAL A 76 -5.10 -7.94 13.99
CA VAL A 76 -6.35 -7.22 13.66
C VAL A 76 -6.09 -6.08 12.68
N PHE A 77 -5.10 -5.23 12.95
CA PHE A 77 -4.79 -4.10 12.06
C PHE A 77 -4.25 -4.55 10.69
N PRO A 78 -3.28 -5.49 10.59
CA PRO A 78 -2.87 -6.03 9.31
C PRO A 78 -3.99 -6.74 8.55
N ALA A 79 -4.88 -7.46 9.23
CA ALA A 79 -6.03 -8.11 8.60
C ALA A 79 -7.02 -7.10 8.00
N ILE A 80 -7.28 -5.99 8.69
CA ILE A 80 -8.11 -4.89 8.16
C ILE A 80 -7.44 -4.28 6.92
N ALA A 81 -6.14 -3.95 7.01
CA ALA A 81 -5.40 -3.37 5.88
C ALA A 81 -5.39 -4.30 4.66
N LEU A 82 -5.19 -5.61 4.88
CA LEU A 82 -5.24 -6.63 3.83
C LEU A 82 -6.64 -6.72 3.21
N THR A 83 -7.68 -6.72 4.02
CA THR A 83 -9.07 -6.76 3.55
C THR A 83 -9.38 -5.55 2.67
N ILE A 84 -8.97 -4.35 3.08
CA ILE A 84 -9.10 -3.14 2.28
C ILE A 84 -8.34 -3.31 0.96
N GLY A 85 -7.10 -3.81 0.98
CA GLY A 85 -6.32 -4.07 -0.22
C GLY A 85 -7.01 -5.01 -1.21
N ILE A 86 -7.61 -6.10 -0.72
CA ILE A 86 -8.38 -7.05 -1.54
C ILE A 86 -9.63 -6.39 -2.13
N VAL A 87 -10.35 -5.58 -1.34
CA VAL A 87 -11.53 -4.85 -1.82
C VAL A 87 -11.14 -3.82 -2.88
N THR A 88 -10.06 -3.07 -2.67
CA THR A 88 -9.55 -2.09 -3.63
C THR A 88 -9.11 -2.76 -4.94
N MET A 89 -8.56 -3.96 -4.86
CA MET A 89 -8.19 -4.75 -6.04
C MET A 89 -9.38 -5.05 -6.96
N LYS A 90 -10.62 -5.12 -6.45
CA LYS A 90 -11.81 -5.30 -7.29
C LYS A 90 -12.05 -4.13 -8.26
N PHE A 91 -11.50 -2.95 -7.97
CA PHE A 91 -11.61 -1.78 -8.84
C PHE A 91 -10.45 -1.69 -9.84
N TYR A 92 -9.47 -2.59 -9.77
CA TYR A 92 -8.38 -2.62 -10.73
C TYR A 92 -8.87 -3.24 -12.03
N THR A 93 -8.96 -2.43 -13.09
CA THR A 93 -9.56 -2.84 -14.39
C THR A 93 -8.54 -3.34 -15.41
N LEU A 94 -7.25 -3.24 -15.09
CA LEU A 94 -6.16 -3.48 -16.03
C LEU A 94 -5.73 -4.95 -16.00
N HIS A 95 -6.60 -5.83 -16.48
CA HIS A 95 -6.39 -7.28 -16.49
C HIS A 95 -7.01 -7.92 -17.74
N GLY A 96 -6.57 -9.14 -18.08
CA GLY A 96 -7.10 -9.91 -19.22
C GLY A 96 -6.89 -9.19 -20.56
N GLU A 97 -7.91 -9.20 -21.42
CA GLU A 97 -7.87 -8.65 -22.77
C GLU A 97 -7.44 -7.18 -22.83
N LYS A 98 -7.83 -6.37 -21.83
CA LYS A 98 -7.44 -4.95 -21.78
C LYS A 98 -5.92 -4.81 -21.64
N LEU A 99 -5.30 -5.63 -20.80
CA LEU A 99 -3.86 -5.60 -20.56
C LEU A 99 -3.08 -6.10 -21.78
N GLU A 100 -3.57 -7.15 -22.44
CA GLU A 100 -2.97 -7.66 -23.67
C GLU A 100 -2.99 -6.63 -24.78
N ARG A 101 -4.13 -5.97 -25.00
CA ARG A 101 -4.25 -4.89 -25.99
C ARG A 101 -3.28 -3.75 -25.73
N ILE A 102 -3.18 -3.30 -24.47
CA ILE A 102 -2.23 -2.24 -24.09
C ILE A 102 -0.79 -2.65 -24.40
N ARG A 103 -0.40 -3.90 -24.07
CA ARG A 103 0.94 -4.42 -24.39
C ARG A 103 1.22 -4.50 -25.88
N GLU A 104 0.22 -4.82 -26.70
CA GLU A 104 0.34 -4.82 -28.15
C GLU A 104 0.50 -3.41 -28.71
N GLU A 105 -0.30 -2.45 -28.23
CA GLU A 105 -0.20 -1.03 -28.61
C GLU A 105 1.18 -0.46 -28.23
N LEU A 106 1.71 -0.78 -27.05
CA LEU A 106 3.05 -0.34 -26.61
C LEU A 106 4.19 -0.81 -27.52
N LYS A 107 4.07 -1.98 -28.16
CA LYS A 107 5.10 -2.46 -29.11
C LYS A 107 5.20 -1.57 -30.35
N GLN A 108 4.16 -0.82 -30.67
CA GLN A 108 4.15 0.12 -31.80
C GLN A 108 4.88 1.44 -31.48
N TYR A 109 5.19 1.70 -30.20
CA TYR A 109 5.85 2.92 -29.72
C TYR A 109 7.14 2.57 -28.93
N PRO A 110 8.23 2.15 -29.61
CA PRO A 110 9.48 1.73 -28.95
C PRO A 110 10.12 2.80 -28.06
N GLU A 111 9.87 4.07 -28.34
CA GLU A 111 10.32 5.22 -27.56
C GLU A 111 9.65 5.31 -26.17
N LEU A 112 8.50 4.66 -25.97
CA LEU A 112 7.79 4.58 -24.69
C LEU A 112 8.17 3.34 -23.87
N MET A 113 8.82 2.36 -24.51
CA MET A 113 9.27 1.14 -23.83
C MET A 113 10.39 1.44 -22.82
N PRO A 114 10.43 0.74 -21.66
CA PRO A 114 11.57 0.81 -20.76
C PRO A 114 12.84 0.31 -21.49
N LYS A 115 13.95 1.06 -21.37
CA LYS A 115 15.28 0.60 -21.76
C LYS A 115 15.85 -0.33 -20.69
#